data_AF-A0A1Q5GAU7-F1
#
_entry.id   AF-A0A1Q5GAU7-F1
#
_cell.length_a   1.000
_cell.length_b   1.000
_cell.length_c   1.000
_cell.angle_alpha   90.00
_cell.angle_beta   90.00
_cell.angle_gamma   90.00
#
_symmetry.space_group_name_H-M   'P 1'
#
loop_
_entity.id
_entity.type
_entity.pdbx_description
1 polymer ?
#
loop_
_entity_poly.entity_id
_entity_poly.type
_entity_poly.pdbx_seq_one_letter_code
_entity_poly.pdbx_strand_id
1 'polypeptide(L)' 'MSAAPAPRPRDAKQQEQQPQERPHREPKPRPALIFDDPLDRQSADDTDQGWGERPPAGGSAADLARFLDEKPPHHI' A
#
# COMPACT_ATOMS: atom_id res chain seq x y z
N MET A 1 45.94 -18.61 43.68
CA MET A 1 45.11 -17.76 42.82
C MET A 1 44.02 -17.14 43.69
N SER A 2 44.14 -15.86 44.08
CA SER A 2 43.21 -15.20 45.00
C SER A 2 41.96 -14.71 44.26
N ALA A 3 40.77 -15.07 44.74
CA ALA A 3 39.50 -14.57 44.22
C ALA A 3 39.18 -13.20 44.85
N ALA A 4 38.79 -12.22 44.02
CA ALA A 4 38.31 -10.91 44.47
C ALA A 4 36.89 -10.99 45.05
N PRO A 5 36.49 -10.12 45.99
CA PRO A 5 35.13 -10.12 46.52
C PRO A 5 34.14 -9.55 45.49
N ALA A 6 32.93 -10.15 45.44
CA ALA A 6 31.87 -9.74 44.52
C ALA A 6 31.36 -8.31 44.80
N PRO A 7 30.98 -7.53 43.77
CA PRO A 7 30.38 -6.21 43.96
C PRO A 7 28.97 -6.36 44.54
N ARG A 8 28.68 -5.64 45.64
CA ARG A 8 27.32 -5.54 46.20
C ARG A 8 26.43 -4.71 45.26
N PRO A 9 25.11 -5.01 45.17
CA PRO A 9 24.19 -4.17 44.41
C PRO A 9 24.10 -2.79 45.05
N ARG A 10 24.22 -1.73 44.24
CA ARG A 10 23.87 -0.36 44.70
C ARG A 10 22.36 -0.33 44.93
N ASP A 11 21.94 -0.01 46.15
CA ASP A 11 20.60 0.51 46.43
C ASP A 11 20.42 1.83 45.67
N ALA A 12 19.93 1.75 44.44
CA ALA A 12 19.60 2.91 43.61
C ALA A 12 18.17 3.39 43.89
N LYS A 13 17.82 3.59 45.17
CA LYS A 13 16.71 4.47 45.54
C LYS A 13 17.26 5.89 45.72
N GLN A 14 17.64 6.52 44.62
CA GLN A 14 18.05 7.93 44.60
C GLN A 14 18.04 8.44 43.16
N GLN A 15 16.87 8.40 42.51
CA GLN A 15 16.50 9.28 41.41
C GLN A 15 15.02 9.07 41.08
N GLU A 16 14.15 9.39 42.05
CA GLU A 16 12.84 9.94 41.72
C GLU A 16 13.09 11.29 41.03
N GLN A 17 13.38 11.19 39.73
CA GLN A 17 13.37 12.31 38.81
C GLN A 17 11.93 12.78 38.76
N GLN A 18 11.68 13.94 39.37
CA GLN A 18 10.44 14.70 39.30
C GLN A 18 9.86 14.63 37.87
N PRO A 19 8.55 14.38 37.68
CA PRO A 19 7.94 14.53 36.38
C PRO A 19 8.02 16.01 36.01
N GLN A 20 9.03 16.39 35.23
CA GLN A 20 8.97 17.63 34.48
C GLN A 20 7.78 17.48 33.54
N GLU A 21 6.71 18.22 33.82
CA GLU A 21 5.56 18.41 32.95
C GLU A 21 6.05 19.01 31.63
N ARG A 22 6.49 18.13 30.73
CA ARG A 22 6.59 18.46 29.32
C ARG A 22 5.16 18.75 28.88
N PRO A 23 4.88 19.87 28.19
CA PRO A 23 3.54 20.11 27.67
C PRO A 23 3.12 18.86 26.88
N HIS A 24 2.00 18.27 27.30
CA HIS A 24 1.47 17.04 26.72
C HIS A 24 1.07 17.34 25.28
N ARG A 25 2.03 17.21 24.36
CA ARG A 25 1.78 17.38 22.94
C ARG A 25 0.97 16.15 22.54
N GLU A 26 -0.30 16.38 22.22
CA GLU A 26 -1.18 15.30 21.74
C GLU A 26 -0.45 14.54 20.62
N PRO A 27 -0.38 13.21 20.71
CA PRO A 27 0.30 12.42 19.71
C PRO A 27 -0.40 12.62 18.38
N LYS A 28 0.35 13.10 17.37
CA LYS A 28 -0.16 13.18 16.01
C LYS A 28 -0.61 11.78 15.57
N PRO A 29 -1.80 11.63 14.96
CA PRO A 29 -2.26 10.34 14.49
C PRO A 29 -1.26 9.78 13.46
N ARG A 30 -0.83 8.54 13.67
CA ARG A 30 0.01 7.80 12.74
C ARG A 30 -0.88 7.13 11.69
N PRO A 31 -0.44 7.01 10.43
CA PRO A 31 -1.18 6.24 9.45
C PRO A 31 -1.38 4.81 9.96
N ALA A 32 -2.62 4.32 9.90
CA ALA A 32 -2.97 2.96 10.29
C ALA A 32 -2.52 1.96 9.21
N LEU A 33 -2.05 0.80 9.64
CA LEU A 33 -1.80 -0.33 8.73
C LEU A 33 -3.16 -0.97 8.40
N ILE A 34 -3.43 -1.17 7.11
CA ILE A 34 -4.63 -1.87 6.63
C ILE A 34 -4.22 -3.32 6.33
N PHE A 35 -4.92 -4.27 6.95
CA PHE A 35 -4.67 -5.72 6.81
C PHE A 35 -5.80 -6.45 6.09
N ASP A 36 -6.73 -5.71 5.50
CA ASP A 36 -7.76 -6.29 4.64
C ASP A 36 -7.10 -7.02 3.46
N ASP A 37 -7.78 -8.04 2.95
CA ASP A 37 -7.31 -8.74 1.75
C ASP A 37 -7.29 -7.77 0.56
N PRO A 38 -6.13 -7.54 -0.08
CA PRO A 38 -6.02 -6.64 -1.22
C PRO A 38 -6.87 -7.07 -2.42
N LEU A 39 -7.29 -8.33 -2.49
CA LEU A 39 -8.13 -8.87 -3.57
C LEU A 39 -9.64 -8.79 -3.29
N ASP A 40 -10.05 -8.36 -2.10
CA ASP A 40 -11.47 -8.23 -1.74
C ASP A 40 -12.13 -6.97 -2.35
N ARG A 41 -11.35 -6.15 -3.05
CA ARG A 41 -11.82 -4.95 -3.76
C ARG A 41 -11.67 -5.16 -5.25
N GLN A 42 -12.71 -4.79 -6.00
CA GLN A 42 -12.66 -4.74 -7.45
C GLN A 42 -11.56 -3.77 -7.90
N SER A 43 -10.63 -4.26 -8.71
CA SER A 43 -9.57 -3.47 -9.31
C SER A 43 -9.99 -2.90 -10.67
N ALA A 44 -9.28 -1.87 -11.14
CA ALA A 44 -9.50 -1.34 -12.48
C ALA A 44 -9.21 -2.40 -13.57
N ASP A 45 -8.27 -3.31 -13.29
CA ASP A 45 -7.90 -4.41 -14.18
C ASP A 45 -8.99 -5.50 -14.27
N ASP A 46 -9.89 -5.58 -13.28
CA ASP A 46 -11.06 -6.48 -13.33
C ASP A 46 -12.18 -5.95 -14.22
N THR A 47 -12.05 -4.72 -14.70
CA THR A 47 -13.00 -4.12 -15.62
C THR A 47 -12.38 -3.99 -17.00
N ASP A 48 -13.15 -4.33 -18.03
CA ASP A 48 -12.78 -4.06 -19.43
C ASP A 48 -12.87 -2.56 -19.78
N GLN A 49 -12.78 -1.65 -18.79
CA GLN A 49 -12.82 -0.21 -19.01
C GLN A 49 -11.67 0.21 -19.93
N GLY A 50 -12.00 0.92 -21.00
CA GLY A 50 -11.04 1.29 -22.06
C GLY A 50 -10.79 0.20 -23.12
N TRP A 51 -11.31 -1.01 -22.92
CA TRP A 51 -11.32 -2.06 -23.94
C TRP A 51 -12.68 -2.09 -24.63
N GLY A 52 -12.71 -1.78 -25.93
CA GLY A 52 -13.94 -1.78 -26.71
C GLY A 52 -14.87 -0.57 -26.47
N GLU A 53 -14.48 0.37 -25.60
CA GLU A 53 -15.15 1.68 -25.54
C GLU A 53 -15.06 2.39 -26.89
N ARG A 54 -16.21 2.80 -27.42
CA ARG A 54 -16.30 3.35 -28.77
C ARG A 54 -16.35 4.87 -28.76
N PRO A 55 -15.62 5.52 -29.68
CA PRO A 55 -15.84 6.93 -29.96
C PRO A 55 -17.29 7.14 -30.43
N PRO A 56 -17.96 8.22 -30.03
CA PRO A 56 -19.37 8.47 -30.37
C PRO A 56 -19.64 8.58 -31.89
N ALA A 57 -18.59 8.72 -32.70
CA ALA A 57 -18.66 8.90 -34.15
C ALA A 57 -18.43 7.62 -34.98
N GLY A 58 -18.11 6.47 -34.35
CA GLY A 58 -17.80 5.22 -35.05
C GLY A 58 -18.64 4.05 -34.51
N GLY A 59 -19.56 3.55 -35.32
CA GLY A 59 -20.52 2.52 -34.91
C GLY A 59 -20.01 1.08 -35.06
N SER A 60 -20.66 0.15 -34.35
CA SER A 60 -20.19 -1.24 -34.23
C SER A 60 -20.00 -2.02 -35.50
N ALA A 61 -20.94 -1.83 -36.42
CA ALA A 61 -20.94 -2.50 -37.70
C ALA A 61 -19.81 -2.01 -38.63
N ALA A 62 -19.42 -0.73 -38.53
CA ALA A 62 -18.41 -0.16 -39.43
C ALA A 62 -17.00 -0.69 -39.11
N ASP A 63 -16.64 -0.79 -37.83
CA ASP A 63 -15.34 -1.36 -37.47
C ASP A 63 -15.28 -2.85 -37.77
N LEU A 64 -16.38 -3.58 -37.52
CA LEU A 64 -16.46 -5.01 -37.84
C LEU A 64 -16.28 -5.26 -39.34
N ALA A 65 -16.91 -4.45 -40.18
CA ALA A 65 -16.75 -4.54 -41.63
C ALA A 65 -15.29 -4.31 -42.04
N ARG A 66 -14.61 -3.30 -41.47
CA ARG A 66 -13.18 -3.05 -41.74
C ARG A 66 -12.31 -4.25 -41.34
N PHE A 67 -12.53 -4.87 -40.19
CA PHE A 67 -11.77 -6.05 -39.76
C PHE A 67 -11.96 -7.27 -40.67
N LEU A 68 -13.14 -7.43 -41.26
CA LEU A 68 -13.43 -8.51 -42.20
C LEU A 68 -12.82 -8.24 -43.59
N ASP A 69 -12.81 -6.97 -44.01
CA ASP A 69 -12.30 -6.55 -45.31
C ASP A 69 -10.77 -6.39 -45.33
N GLU A 70 -10.14 -6.02 -44.20
CA GLU A 70 -8.70 -5.79 -44.09
C GLU A 70 -7.95 -7.12 -43.88
N LYS A 71 -7.55 -7.74 -44.99
CA LYS A 71 -6.67 -8.90 -44.97
C LYS A 71 -5.23 -8.49 -44.65
N PRO A 72 -4.56 -9.14 -43.66
CA PRO A 72 -3.18 -8.81 -43.35
C PRO A 72 -2.29 -9.09 -44.57
N PRO A 73 -1.22 -8.30 -44.77
CA PRO A 73 -0.26 -8.60 -45.82
C PRO A 73 0.25 -10.03 -45.57
N HIS A 74 0.23 -10.84 -46.63
CA HIS A 74 0.45 -12.30 -46.63
C HIS A 74 -0.77 -13.18 -46.33
N HIS A 75 -1.97 -12.76 -46.70
CA HIS A 75 -3.02 -13.72 -47.06
C HIS A 75 -2.74 -14.25 -48.47
N ILE A 76 -2.53 -15.56 -48.62
CA ILE A 76 -2.43 -16.27 -49.91
C ILE A 76 -3.42 -17.42 -49.86
#